data_AF-A0A359IKQ0-F1
#
_entry.id   AF-A0A359IKQ0-F1
#
_cell.length_a   1.000
_cell.length_b   1.000
_cell.length_c   1.000
_cell.angle_alpha   90.00
_cell.angle_beta   90.00
_cell.angle_gamma   90.00
#
_symmetry.space_group_name_H-M   'P 1'
#
loop_
_entity.id
_entity.type
_entity.pdbx_description
1 polymer ?
#
loop_
_entity_poly.entity_id
_entity_poly.type
_entity_poly.pdbx_seq_one_letter_code
_entity_poly.pdbx_strand_id
1 'polypeptide(L)'
;MMIQEFISLTNLSVSYDEYTNTIEPKYMTSTLDKQDFCKRYININTTNIKPLAKELKEIKEAIKDFKGNRSFAKREEKKILENHKEKLKEYNSQNWVDRNFIKTLEYNLNVSIYKLYEMYGNDATIQIIYNDGTECNVTGTEIVTGEITPKLQQIAYASYQDGYIIYDTLSGNLDTKWDIEIEGEKETDWDAREEYFDQVEIKFGTKWGIKHNNTPI
;
A
#
# COMPACT_ATOMS: atom_id res chain seq x y z
N MET A 1 -0.22 18.24 -23.73
CA MET A 1 -0.79 17.45 -24.86
C MET A 1 -1.87 18.33 -25.49
N MET A 2 -2.30 18.11 -26.73
CA MET A 2 -3.41 18.90 -27.30
C MET A 2 -4.75 18.21 -26.99
N ILE A 3 -5.83 18.98 -26.83
CA ILE A 3 -7.18 18.44 -26.56
C ILE A 3 -7.62 17.37 -27.57
N GLN A 4 -7.32 17.56 -28.86
CA GLN A 4 -7.66 16.59 -29.91
C GLN A 4 -6.91 15.26 -29.74
N GLU A 5 -5.67 15.31 -29.23
CA GLU A 5 -4.86 14.13 -28.95
C GLU A 5 -5.36 13.41 -27.68
N PHE A 6 -5.82 14.16 -26.67
CA PHE A 6 -6.47 13.58 -25.50
C PHE A 6 -7.79 12.88 -25.87
N ILE A 7 -8.65 13.54 -26.66
CA ILE A 7 -9.93 12.98 -27.10
C ILE A 7 -9.69 11.71 -27.93
N SER A 8 -8.68 11.70 -28.81
CA SER A 8 -8.38 10.52 -29.62
C SER A 8 -7.83 9.34 -28.81
N LEU A 9 -7.05 9.60 -27.76
CA LEU A 9 -6.50 8.56 -26.88
C LEU A 9 -7.52 8.04 -25.86
N THR A 10 -8.49 8.85 -25.46
CA THR A 10 -9.44 8.51 -24.38
C THR A 10 -10.84 8.17 -24.85
N ASN A 11 -11.23 8.61 -26.05
CA ASN A 11 -12.61 8.64 -26.53
C ASN A 11 -13.59 9.37 -25.58
N LEU A 12 -13.09 10.21 -24.67
CA LEU A 12 -13.93 11.02 -23.79
C LEU A 12 -14.33 12.32 -24.48
N SER A 13 -15.58 12.73 -24.29
CA SER A 13 -16.03 14.06 -24.69
C SER A 13 -15.73 15.03 -23.55
N VAL A 14 -14.83 15.98 -23.80
CA VAL A 14 -14.37 16.98 -22.84
C VAL A 14 -14.50 18.36 -23.47
N SER A 15 -15.00 19.33 -22.72
CA SER A 15 -15.05 20.73 -23.18
C SER A 15 -13.66 21.38 -23.20
N TYR A 16 -13.50 22.46 -23.95
CA TYR A 16 -12.23 23.20 -23.96
C TYR A 16 -11.87 23.72 -22.56
N ASP A 17 -12.83 24.31 -21.86
CA ASP A 17 -12.62 24.86 -20.51
C ASP A 17 -12.27 23.78 -19.49
N GLU A 18 -12.94 22.62 -19.55
CA GLU A 18 -12.59 21.47 -18.70
C GLU A 18 -11.17 20.99 -19.01
N TYR A 19 -10.80 20.87 -20.29
CA TYR A 19 -9.47 20.45 -20.69
C TYR A 19 -8.39 21.40 -20.16
N THR A 20 -8.51 22.70 -20.43
CA THR A 20 -7.47 23.69 -20.09
C THR A 20 -7.37 23.94 -18.59
N ASN A 21 -8.49 23.87 -17.86
CA ASN A 21 -8.48 24.18 -16.42
C ASN A 21 -8.19 22.96 -15.54
N THR A 22 -8.43 21.73 -16.02
CA THR A 22 -8.31 20.53 -15.17
C THR A 22 -7.38 19.46 -15.72
N ILE A 23 -7.42 19.19 -17.03
CA ILE A 23 -6.70 18.03 -17.62
C ILE A 23 -5.29 18.41 -18.05
N GLU A 24 -5.16 19.52 -18.77
CA GLU A 24 -3.89 20.01 -19.30
C GLU A 24 -2.89 20.34 -18.17
N PRO A 25 -3.26 21.06 -17.09
CA PRO A 25 -2.33 21.34 -16.00
C PRO A 25 -1.79 20.06 -15.36
N LYS A 26 -2.67 19.07 -15.08
CA LYS A 26 -2.29 17.77 -14.51
C LYS A 26 -1.37 16.97 -15.43
N TYR A 27 -1.61 17.03 -16.74
CA TYR A 27 -0.71 16.40 -17.70
C TYR A 27 0.67 17.08 -17.73
N MET A 28 0.71 18.41 -17.66
CA MET A 28 1.95 19.20 -17.75
C MET A 28 2.83 19.05 -16.51
N THR A 29 2.26 18.75 -15.35
CA THR A 29 3.00 18.44 -14.11
C THR A 29 3.37 16.97 -13.96
N SER A 30 2.75 16.09 -14.75
CA SER A 30 2.96 14.64 -14.70
C SER A 30 4.24 14.23 -15.45
N THR A 31 4.96 13.25 -14.90
CA THR A 31 6.11 12.56 -15.55
C THR A 31 5.69 11.43 -16.50
N LEU A 32 4.41 11.07 -16.51
CA LEU A 32 3.86 10.03 -17.38
C LEU A 32 3.90 10.43 -18.86
N ASP A 33 4.08 9.44 -19.73
CA ASP A 33 3.84 9.67 -21.15
C ASP A 33 2.34 9.87 -21.44
N LYS A 34 2.04 10.31 -22.66
CA LYS A 34 0.67 10.64 -23.08
C LYS A 34 -0.29 9.44 -22.96
N GLN A 35 0.16 8.24 -23.28
CA GLN A 35 -0.68 7.05 -23.28
C GLN A 35 -0.99 6.62 -21.84
N ASP A 36 0.02 6.61 -20.99
CA ASP A 36 -0.13 6.25 -19.59
C ASP A 36 -0.99 7.26 -18.82
N PHE A 37 -0.79 8.56 -19.06
CA PHE A 37 -1.64 9.60 -18.48
C PHE A 37 -3.11 9.42 -18.90
N CYS A 38 -3.37 9.26 -20.20
CA CYS A 38 -4.73 9.07 -20.72
C CYS A 38 -5.40 7.83 -20.12
N LYS A 39 -4.65 6.73 -20.03
CA LYS A 39 -5.14 5.48 -19.45
C LYS A 39 -5.52 5.68 -17.97
N ARG A 40 -4.67 6.31 -17.17
CA ARG A 40 -4.98 6.62 -15.76
C ARG A 40 -6.19 7.54 -15.64
N TYR A 41 -6.27 8.58 -16.48
CA TYR A 41 -7.38 9.52 -16.45
C TYR A 41 -8.74 8.86 -16.76
N ILE A 42 -8.80 8.02 -17.80
CA ILE A 42 -9.99 7.21 -18.11
C ILE A 42 -10.35 6.35 -16.90
N ASN A 43 -9.33 5.74 -16.29
CA ASN A 43 -9.54 4.80 -15.22
C ASN A 43 -10.14 5.46 -13.96
N ILE A 44 -9.72 6.68 -13.65
CA ILE A 44 -10.28 7.45 -12.53
C ILE A 44 -11.69 7.96 -12.86
N ASN A 45 -11.92 8.48 -14.06
CA ASN A 45 -13.12 9.26 -14.37
C ASN A 45 -14.30 8.44 -14.93
N THR A 46 -14.13 7.16 -15.24
CA THR A 46 -15.24 6.31 -15.72
C THR A 46 -15.92 5.52 -14.59
N THR A 47 -17.25 5.45 -14.62
CA THR A 47 -18.09 5.01 -13.49
C THR A 47 -18.17 3.49 -13.28
N ASN A 48 -17.63 2.66 -14.19
CA ASN A 48 -17.85 1.21 -14.20
C ASN A 48 -16.59 0.39 -14.49
N ILE A 49 -15.49 0.69 -13.80
CA ILE A 49 -14.28 -0.11 -13.95
C ILE A 49 -14.26 -1.23 -12.94
N LYS A 50 -14.14 -2.46 -13.46
CA LYS A 50 -13.80 -3.62 -12.65
C LYS A 50 -12.30 -3.58 -12.35
N PRO A 51 -11.88 -4.01 -11.15
CA PRO A 51 -10.48 -4.23 -10.84
C PRO A 51 -9.78 -5.03 -11.95
N LEU A 52 -8.59 -4.60 -12.35
CA LEU A 52 -7.76 -5.33 -13.27
C LEU A 52 -7.52 -6.75 -12.71
N ALA A 53 -7.90 -7.76 -13.49
CA ALA A 53 -8.03 -9.12 -12.99
C ALA A 53 -6.67 -9.76 -12.62
N LYS A 54 -5.61 -9.35 -13.32
CA LYS A 54 -4.25 -9.84 -13.09
C LYS A 54 -3.74 -9.32 -11.74
N GLU A 55 -3.76 -8.01 -11.55
CA GLU A 55 -3.28 -7.32 -10.35
C GLU A 55 -4.11 -7.72 -9.13
N LEU A 56 -5.44 -7.82 -9.27
CA LEU A 56 -6.30 -8.28 -8.19
C LEU A 56 -5.97 -9.72 -7.78
N LYS A 57 -5.60 -10.58 -8.74
CA LYS A 57 -5.19 -11.96 -8.45
C LYS A 57 -3.86 -11.97 -7.67
N GLU A 58 -2.87 -11.21 -8.12
CA GLU A 58 -1.56 -11.11 -7.48
C GLU A 58 -1.69 -10.62 -6.02
N ILE A 59 -2.45 -9.54 -5.77
CA ILE A 59 -2.71 -9.04 -4.41
C ILE A 59 -3.40 -10.09 -3.55
N LYS A 60 -4.39 -10.80 -4.09
CA LYS A 60 -5.07 -11.87 -3.35
C LYS A 60 -4.14 -13.04 -3.03
N GLU A 61 -3.20 -13.35 -3.92
CA GLU A 61 -2.20 -14.39 -3.70
C GLU A 61 -1.21 -13.96 -2.61
N ALA A 62 -0.72 -12.72 -2.63
CA ALA A 62 0.11 -12.16 -1.56
C ALA A 62 -0.58 -12.23 -0.19
N ILE A 63 -1.84 -11.78 -0.09
CA ILE A 63 -2.62 -11.86 1.17
C ILE A 63 -2.77 -13.32 1.63
N LYS A 64 -2.98 -14.26 0.72
CA LYS A 64 -3.08 -15.69 1.05
C LYS A 64 -1.75 -16.25 1.55
N ASP A 65 -0.64 -15.85 0.94
CA ASP A 65 0.68 -16.30 1.35
C ASP A 65 1.02 -15.84 2.77
N PHE A 66 0.82 -14.54 3.07
CA PHE A 66 0.94 -14.03 4.43
C PHE A 66 0.05 -14.79 5.43
N LYS A 67 -1.21 -15.03 5.08
CA LYS A 67 -2.12 -15.84 5.92
C LYS A 67 -1.62 -17.27 6.12
N GLY A 68 -1.03 -17.89 5.09
CA GLY A 68 -0.47 -19.24 5.14
C GLY A 68 0.72 -19.33 6.11
N ASN A 69 1.54 -18.28 6.18
CA ASN A 69 2.71 -18.21 7.04
C ASN A 69 2.40 -18.01 8.54
N ARG A 70 1.17 -17.59 8.89
CA ARG A 70 0.74 -17.33 10.28
C ARG A 70 1.04 -18.47 11.25
N SER A 71 0.71 -19.71 10.89
CA SER A 71 0.90 -20.87 11.77
C SER A 71 2.38 -21.15 12.03
N PHE A 72 3.23 -20.95 11.01
CA PHE A 72 4.67 -21.06 11.15
C PHE A 72 5.22 -19.96 12.05
N ALA A 73 4.86 -18.70 11.78
CA ALA A 73 5.31 -17.55 12.56
C ALA A 73 4.97 -17.71 14.06
N LYS A 74 3.71 -18.07 14.37
CA LYS A 74 3.28 -18.33 15.76
C LYS A 74 4.06 -19.47 16.43
N ARG A 75 4.44 -20.50 15.68
CA ARG A 75 5.24 -21.61 16.21
C ARG A 75 6.66 -21.15 16.53
N GLU A 76 7.29 -20.37 15.66
CA GLU A 76 8.64 -19.86 15.89
C GLU A 76 8.67 -18.81 17.01
N GLU A 77 7.67 -17.93 17.09
CA GLU A 77 7.48 -17.00 18.21
C GLU A 77 7.40 -17.75 19.54
N LYS A 78 6.58 -18.82 19.60
CA LYS A 78 6.47 -19.67 20.79
C LYS A 78 7.82 -20.29 21.19
N LYS A 79 8.62 -20.77 20.24
CA LYS A 79 9.97 -21.30 20.53
C LYS A 79 10.89 -20.21 21.08
N ILE A 80 10.84 -19.00 20.53
CA ILE A 80 11.64 -17.87 21.02
C ILE A 80 11.26 -17.56 22.47
N LEU A 81 9.96 -17.49 22.77
CA LEU A 81 9.45 -17.24 24.13
C LEU A 81 9.83 -18.36 25.10
N GLU A 82 9.73 -19.62 24.70
CA GLU A 82 10.13 -20.78 25.51
C GLU A 82 11.64 -20.77 25.80
N ASN A 83 12.47 -20.55 24.78
CA ASN A 83 13.93 -20.45 24.94
C ASN A 83 14.33 -19.29 25.86
N HIS A 84 13.65 -18.13 25.75
CA HIS A 84 13.88 -17.00 26.64
C HIS A 84 13.50 -17.34 28.09
N LYS A 85 12.35 -17.99 28.30
CA LYS A 85 11.90 -18.43 29.62
C LYS A 85 12.86 -19.43 30.26
N GLU A 86 13.41 -20.37 29.50
CA GLU A 86 14.42 -21.31 30.01
C GLU A 86 15.70 -20.58 30.42
N LYS A 87 16.23 -19.67 29.58
CA LYS A 87 17.41 -18.87 29.90
C LYS A 87 17.22 -18.01 31.14
N LEU A 88 16.04 -17.42 31.34
CA LEU A 88 15.75 -16.61 32.53
C LEU A 88 15.87 -17.39 33.84
N LYS A 89 15.69 -18.72 33.84
CA LYS A 89 15.82 -19.55 35.05
C LYS A 89 17.27 -19.63 35.57
N GLU A 90 18.25 -19.33 34.74
CA GLU A 90 19.68 -19.33 35.11
C GLU A 90 20.07 -18.10 35.96
N TYR A 91 19.23 -17.07 35.99
CA TYR A 91 19.53 -15.77 36.62
C TYR A 91 18.63 -15.49 37.82
N ASN A 92 19.19 -14.85 38.84
CA ASN A 92 18.44 -14.40 40.01
C ASN A 92 18.16 -12.90 39.93
N SER A 93 16.89 -12.51 39.77
CA SER A 93 16.49 -11.09 39.68
C SER A 93 16.86 -10.24 40.91
N GLN A 94 17.17 -10.86 42.05
CA GLN A 94 17.63 -10.16 43.25
C GLN A 94 19.13 -9.93 43.31
N ASN A 95 19.91 -10.61 42.47
CA ASN A 95 21.34 -10.32 42.29
C ASN A 95 21.51 -9.10 41.37
N TRP A 96 22.29 -8.12 41.82
CA TRP A 96 22.53 -6.89 41.07
C TRP A 96 23.18 -7.10 39.70
N VAL A 97 24.12 -8.05 39.59
CA VAL A 97 24.80 -8.39 38.33
C VAL A 97 23.81 -9.04 37.35
N ASP A 98 23.02 -9.99 37.83
CA ASP A 98 22.03 -10.73 37.03
C ASP A 98 20.94 -9.81 36.45
N ARG A 99 20.59 -8.72 37.13
CA ARG A 99 19.60 -7.75 36.61
C ARG A 99 20.00 -7.16 35.24
N ASN A 100 21.29 -6.91 35.01
CA ASN A 100 21.75 -6.39 33.71
C ASN A 100 21.69 -7.47 32.63
N PHE A 101 21.97 -8.72 32.98
CA PHE A 101 21.81 -9.86 32.07
C PHE A 101 20.33 -10.09 31.72
N ILE A 102 19.42 -10.01 32.69
CA ILE A 102 17.97 -10.12 32.46
C ILE A 102 17.49 -9.04 31.48
N LYS A 103 17.86 -7.77 31.70
CA LYS A 103 17.54 -6.67 30.75
C LYS A 103 18.05 -6.94 29.34
N THR A 104 19.25 -7.49 29.24
CA THR A 104 19.85 -7.84 27.95
C THR A 104 19.09 -8.99 27.28
N LEU A 105 18.63 -9.98 28.05
CA LEU A 105 17.77 -11.06 27.56
C LEU A 105 16.41 -10.55 27.10
N GLU A 106 15.79 -9.61 27.82
CA GLU A 106 14.53 -8.96 27.42
C GLU A 106 14.70 -8.17 26.12
N TYR A 107 15.78 -7.40 25.99
CA TYR A 107 16.10 -6.70 24.75
C TYR A 107 16.27 -7.70 23.58
N ASN A 108 17.03 -8.76 23.78
CA ASN A 108 17.27 -9.78 22.76
C ASN A 108 15.99 -10.54 22.39
N LEU A 109 15.08 -10.76 23.33
CA LEU A 109 13.75 -11.32 23.05
C LEU A 109 12.99 -10.43 22.06
N ASN A 110 12.88 -9.13 22.38
CA ASN A 110 12.17 -8.18 21.54
C ASN A 110 12.77 -8.07 20.14
N VAL A 111 14.10 -8.02 20.03
CA VAL A 111 14.80 -8.02 18.73
C VAL A 111 14.54 -9.31 17.95
N SER A 112 14.50 -10.46 18.63
CA SER A 112 14.28 -11.75 17.97
C SER A 112 12.84 -11.89 17.45
N ILE A 113 11.85 -11.43 18.22
CA ILE A 113 10.45 -11.38 17.78
C ILE A 113 10.30 -10.38 16.62
N TYR A 114 10.89 -9.19 16.73
CA TYR A 114 10.87 -8.19 15.67
C TYR A 114 11.42 -8.77 14.34
N LYS A 115 12.63 -9.37 14.38
CA LYS A 115 13.25 -9.98 13.20
C LYS A 115 12.46 -11.16 12.62
N LEU A 116 11.76 -11.92 13.47
CA LEU A 116 10.88 -13.00 13.02
C LEU A 116 9.74 -12.45 12.15
N TYR A 117 9.17 -11.31 12.49
CA TYR A 117 8.06 -10.73 11.74
C TYR A 117 8.51 -9.83 10.59
N GLU A 118 9.64 -9.15 10.73
CA GLU A 118 10.25 -8.29 9.70
C GLU A 118 10.47 -9.03 8.36
N MET A 119 10.79 -10.33 8.39
CA MET A 119 10.98 -11.13 7.16
C MET A 119 9.72 -11.28 6.30
N TYR A 120 8.54 -10.98 6.86
CA TYR A 120 7.27 -11.00 6.13
C TYR A 120 6.89 -9.64 5.55
N GLY A 121 7.83 -8.70 5.48
CA GLY A 121 7.65 -7.42 4.82
C GLY A 121 6.80 -6.46 5.63
N ASN A 122 7.42 -5.80 6.62
CA ASN A 122 6.89 -4.53 7.13
C ASN A 122 6.67 -3.51 6.00
N ASP A 123 7.51 -3.59 4.97
CA ASP A 123 7.49 -2.68 3.82
C ASP A 123 6.42 -3.05 2.79
N ALA A 124 5.85 -4.26 2.88
CA ALA A 124 4.75 -4.69 2.01
C ALA A 124 3.43 -4.13 2.55
N THR A 125 2.95 -3.04 1.95
CA THR A 125 1.68 -2.39 2.27
C THR A 125 0.62 -2.72 1.23
N ILE A 126 -0.59 -3.00 1.72
CA ILE A 126 -1.76 -3.32 0.90
C ILE A 126 -2.90 -2.42 1.35
N GLN A 127 -3.40 -1.59 0.45
CA GLN A 127 -4.67 -0.89 0.61
C GLN A 127 -5.76 -1.65 -0.15
N ILE A 128 -6.92 -1.83 0.48
CA ILE A 128 -8.11 -2.40 -0.14
C ILE A 128 -9.28 -1.46 0.13
N ILE A 129 -9.99 -1.08 -0.93
CA ILE A 129 -11.28 -0.40 -0.86
C ILE A 129 -12.35 -1.39 -1.33
N TYR A 130 -13.37 -1.60 -0.49
CA TYR A 130 -14.48 -2.49 -0.79
C TYR A 130 -15.60 -1.76 -1.53
N ASN A 131 -16.53 -2.50 -2.12
CA ASN A 131 -17.68 -1.96 -2.88
C ASN A 131 -18.60 -1.04 -2.05
N ASP A 132 -18.53 -1.09 -0.72
CA ASP A 132 -19.27 -0.23 0.19
C ASP A 132 -18.50 1.03 0.62
N GLY A 133 -17.31 1.27 0.04
CA GLY A 133 -16.43 2.38 0.37
C GLY A 133 -15.65 2.20 1.68
N THR A 134 -15.77 1.05 2.35
CA THR A 134 -14.92 0.75 3.52
C THR A 134 -13.52 0.35 3.08
N GLU A 135 -12.56 0.56 3.98
CA GLU A 135 -11.14 0.45 3.66
C GLU A 135 -10.42 -0.51 4.61
N CYS A 136 -9.36 -1.13 4.12
CA CYS A 136 -8.43 -1.94 4.87
C CYS A 136 -7.02 -1.63 4.40
N ASN A 137 -6.28 -0.88 5.20
CA ASN A 137 -4.85 -0.63 5.02
C ASN A 137 -4.11 -1.57 5.96
N VAL A 138 -3.16 -2.33 5.43
CA VAL A 138 -2.51 -3.39 6.18
C VAL A 138 -1.11 -3.67 5.64
N THR A 139 -0.21 -4.07 6.53
CA THR A 139 1.12 -4.58 6.22
C THR A 139 1.15 -6.11 6.13
N GLY A 140 2.15 -6.68 5.46
CA GLY A 140 2.41 -8.12 5.47
C GLY A 140 2.51 -8.67 6.90
N THR A 141 3.20 -7.94 7.78
CA THR A 141 3.33 -8.26 9.21
C THR A 141 1.99 -8.36 9.93
N GLU A 142 1.11 -7.36 9.81
CA GLU A 142 -0.21 -7.38 10.47
C GLU A 142 -1.10 -8.54 9.98
N ILE A 143 -0.94 -8.95 8.71
CA ILE A 143 -1.63 -10.14 8.18
C ILE A 143 -1.07 -11.42 8.81
N VAL A 144 0.26 -11.55 8.88
CA VAL A 144 0.93 -12.74 9.41
C VAL A 144 0.68 -12.90 10.91
N THR A 145 0.80 -11.83 11.71
CA THR A 145 0.48 -11.84 13.16
C THR A 145 -1.00 -12.16 13.38
N GLY A 146 -1.84 -11.70 12.45
CA GLY A 146 -3.28 -11.88 12.48
C GLY A 146 -4.03 -10.79 13.22
N GLU A 147 -3.38 -9.65 13.44
CA GLU A 147 -4.01 -8.41 13.89
C GLU A 147 -5.09 -7.96 12.90
N ILE A 148 -4.81 -8.08 11.60
CA ILE A 148 -5.74 -7.74 10.54
C ILE A 148 -5.89 -8.93 9.58
N THR A 149 -7.12 -9.19 9.13
CA THR A 149 -7.40 -10.25 8.15
C THR A 149 -8.27 -9.65 7.02
N PRO A 150 -7.66 -9.23 5.90
CA PRO A 150 -8.39 -8.59 4.82
C PRO A 150 -9.41 -9.55 4.19
N LYS A 151 -10.56 -9.02 3.78
CA LYS A 151 -11.57 -9.77 3.03
C LYS A 151 -11.13 -9.86 1.57
N LEU A 152 -11.38 -11.00 0.92
CA LEU A 152 -10.97 -11.22 -0.48
C LEU A 152 -12.14 -11.10 -1.47
N GLN A 153 -13.33 -10.72 -0.96
CA GLN A 153 -14.55 -10.52 -1.71
C GLN A 153 -14.94 -9.05 -1.72
N GLN A 154 -15.78 -8.65 -2.69
CA GLN A 154 -16.32 -7.29 -2.80
C GLN A 154 -15.25 -6.19 -2.86
N ILE A 155 -14.07 -6.51 -3.43
CA ILE A 155 -13.00 -5.54 -3.62
C ILE A 155 -13.35 -4.67 -4.84
N ALA A 156 -13.44 -3.36 -4.61
CA ALA A 156 -13.63 -2.35 -5.64
C ALA A 156 -12.28 -1.85 -6.17
N TYR A 157 -11.29 -1.76 -5.28
CA TYR A 157 -9.93 -1.35 -5.57
C TYR A 157 -8.96 -2.00 -4.59
N ALA A 158 -7.75 -2.30 -5.05
CA ALA A 158 -6.63 -2.58 -4.17
C ALA A 158 -5.31 -2.07 -4.76
N SER A 159 -4.38 -1.70 -3.91
CA SER A 159 -3.00 -1.42 -4.26
C SER A 159 -2.05 -2.28 -3.45
N TYR A 160 -0.86 -2.49 -3.99
CA TYR A 160 0.25 -3.16 -3.34
C TYR A 160 1.50 -2.32 -3.55
N GLN A 161 2.26 -2.15 -2.49
CA GLN A 161 3.59 -1.60 -2.51
C GLN A 161 4.48 -2.47 -1.63
N ASP A 162 5.57 -2.98 -2.18
CA ASP A 162 6.78 -3.25 -1.41
C ASP A 162 7.85 -2.27 -1.90
N GLY A 163 8.92 -2.00 -1.15
CA GLY A 163 9.92 -0.97 -1.49
C GLY A 163 10.61 -1.10 -2.86
N TYR A 164 10.21 -2.06 -3.71
CA TYR A 164 10.68 -2.25 -5.07
C TYR A 164 9.56 -2.23 -6.12
N ILE A 165 8.31 -2.56 -5.77
CA ILE A 165 7.22 -2.75 -6.71
C ILE A 165 5.97 -2.05 -6.19
N ILE A 166 5.36 -1.24 -7.06
CA ILE A 166 4.09 -0.56 -6.76
C ILE A 166 3.11 -0.81 -7.90
N TYR A 167 1.92 -1.30 -7.58
CA TYR A 167 0.87 -1.48 -8.56
C TYR A 167 -0.50 -1.44 -7.91
N ASP A 168 -1.52 -1.25 -8.73
CA ASP A 168 -2.89 -1.31 -8.26
C ASP A 168 -3.84 -1.96 -9.27
N THR A 169 -5.07 -2.17 -8.82
CA THR A 169 -6.10 -2.80 -9.64
C THR A 169 -6.82 -1.82 -10.55
N LEU A 170 -6.40 -0.56 -10.65
CA LEU A 170 -7.05 0.45 -11.48
C LEU A 170 -6.22 0.80 -12.71
N SER A 171 -4.96 1.14 -12.49
CA SER A 171 -3.98 1.59 -13.48
C SER A 171 -2.96 0.51 -13.84
N GLY A 172 -2.75 -0.46 -12.95
CA GLY A 172 -1.76 -1.53 -13.12
C GLY A 172 -0.45 -1.15 -12.44
N ASN A 173 0.68 -1.40 -13.11
CA ASN A 173 2.00 -1.00 -12.61
C ASN A 173 2.08 0.53 -12.46
N LEU A 174 2.40 0.97 -11.25
CA LEU A 174 2.68 2.36 -10.92
C LEU A 174 4.21 2.48 -10.95
N ASP A 175 4.74 2.66 -12.17
CA ASP A 175 6.18 2.63 -12.50
C ASP A 175 7.07 3.18 -11.38
N THR A 176 8.11 2.43 -10.99
CA THR A 176 8.89 2.56 -9.76
C THR A 176 9.84 3.77 -9.72
N LYS A 177 9.66 4.73 -10.63
CA LYS A 177 10.34 6.04 -10.61
C LYS A 177 9.82 6.99 -9.51
N TRP A 178 9.26 6.42 -8.45
CA TRP A 178 8.86 7.13 -7.24
C TRP A 178 9.74 6.76 -6.05
N ASP A 179 10.53 5.68 -6.14
CA ASP A 179 11.28 5.08 -5.01
C ASP A 179 12.74 4.72 -5.37
N ILE A 180 13.25 5.10 -6.55
CA ILE A 180 14.70 5.02 -6.78
C ILE A 180 15.27 6.36 -6.31
N GLU A 181 16.04 6.34 -5.22
CA GLU A 181 17.00 7.40 -4.86
C GLU A 181 17.96 7.63 -6.04
N ILE A 182 17.49 8.29 -7.09
CA ILE A 182 18.32 8.95 -8.08
C ILE A 182 18.46 10.36 -7.52
N GLU A 183 19.68 10.73 -7.11
CA GLU A 183 20.05 12.10 -6.77
C GLU A 183 19.41 13.08 -7.79
N GLY A 184 18.30 13.74 -7.41
CA GLY A 184 17.61 14.71 -8.27
C GLY A 184 16.10 14.58 -8.45
N GLU A 185 15.38 13.68 -7.75
CA GLU A 185 13.91 13.72 -7.78
C GLU A 185 13.36 15.04 -7.22
N LYS A 186 12.36 15.59 -7.92
CA LYS A 186 11.69 16.84 -7.56
C LYS A 186 10.49 16.51 -6.67
N GLU A 187 10.30 17.32 -5.62
CA GLU A 187 9.15 17.31 -4.69
C GLU A 187 7.78 17.09 -5.38
N THR A 188 7.65 17.55 -6.63
CA THR A 188 6.46 17.42 -7.50
C THR A 188 6.01 15.99 -7.79
N ASP A 189 6.89 14.99 -7.69
CA ASP A 189 6.54 13.61 -7.98
C ASP A 189 5.73 12.95 -6.83
N TRP A 190 6.04 13.27 -5.57
CA TRP A 190 5.26 12.80 -4.42
C TRP A 190 3.85 13.38 -4.40
N ASP A 191 3.70 14.67 -4.73
CA ASP A 191 2.40 15.34 -4.79
C ASP A 191 1.48 14.71 -5.84
N ALA A 192 2.01 14.35 -7.02
CA ALA A 192 1.22 13.71 -8.08
C ALA A 192 0.73 12.31 -7.69
N ARG A 193 1.51 11.59 -6.88
CA ARG A 193 1.14 10.30 -6.33
C ARG A 193 0.05 10.43 -5.28
N GLU A 194 0.19 11.35 -4.33
CA GLU A 194 -0.86 11.64 -3.34
C GLU A 194 -2.17 12.03 -4.03
N GLU A 195 -2.10 12.94 -5.02
CA GLU A 195 -3.28 13.35 -5.78
C GLU A 195 -3.98 12.17 -6.48
N TYR A 196 -3.21 11.19 -6.96
CA TYR A 196 -3.77 9.97 -7.56
C TYR A 196 -4.56 9.15 -6.54
N PHE A 197 -3.98 8.87 -5.37
CA PHE A 197 -4.66 8.09 -4.33
C PHE A 197 -5.85 8.84 -3.75
N ASP A 198 -5.77 10.16 -3.62
CA ASP A 198 -6.89 11.02 -3.24
C ASP A 198 -8.07 10.88 -4.21
N GLN A 199 -7.79 10.89 -5.52
CA GLN A 199 -8.81 10.69 -6.55
C GLN A 199 -9.41 9.29 -6.51
N VAL A 200 -8.62 8.26 -6.20
CA VAL A 200 -9.11 6.89 -5.98
C VAL A 200 -10.06 6.85 -4.79
N GLU A 201 -9.68 7.47 -3.67
CA GLU A 201 -10.51 7.51 -2.47
C GLU A 201 -11.83 8.27 -2.68
N ILE A 202 -11.80 9.39 -3.41
CA ILE A 202 -13.00 10.13 -3.83
C ILE A 202 -13.87 9.25 -4.74
N LYS A 203 -13.28 8.61 -5.75
CA LYS A 203 -14.00 7.75 -6.72
C LYS A 203 -14.76 6.62 -6.02
N PHE A 204 -14.14 5.97 -5.04
CA PHE A 204 -14.75 4.84 -4.33
C PHE A 204 -15.51 5.23 -3.06
N GLY A 205 -15.65 6.54 -2.79
CA GLY A 205 -16.48 7.04 -1.71
C GLY A 205 -15.99 6.62 -0.33
N THR A 206 -14.68 6.60 -0.12
CA THR A 206 -14.11 6.31 1.19
C THR A 206 -14.47 7.39 2.20
N LYS A 207 -14.25 7.16 3.50
CA LYS A 207 -14.52 8.18 4.52
C LYS A 207 -13.74 9.47 4.26
N TRP A 208 -12.48 9.33 3.86
CA TRP A 208 -11.63 10.46 3.49
C TRP A 208 -12.10 11.08 2.18
N GLY A 209 -12.41 10.26 1.16
CA GLY A 209 -12.90 10.74 -0.13
C GLY A 209 -14.18 11.56 0.00
N ILE A 210 -15.17 11.08 0.75
CA ILE A 210 -16.42 11.82 1.02
C ILE A 210 -16.15 13.18 1.68
N LYS A 211 -15.18 13.24 2.60
CA LYS A 211 -14.84 14.46 3.33
C LYS A 211 -14.20 15.51 2.40
N HIS A 212 -13.40 15.08 1.43
CA HIS A 212 -12.61 15.98 0.58
C HIS A 212 -13.22 16.22 -0.81
N ASN A 213 -14.24 15.45 -1.22
CA ASN A 213 -15.00 15.65 -2.47
C ASN A 213 -15.73 17.00 -2.56
N ASN A 214 -15.87 17.74 -1.45
CA ASN A 214 -16.47 19.08 -1.40
C ASN A 214 -15.44 20.22 -1.41
N THR A 215 -14.15 19.92 -1.57
CA THR A 215 -13.11 20.94 -1.70
C THR A 215 -12.95 21.23 -3.19
N PRO A 216 -13.36 22.40 -3.70
CA PRO A 216 -12.96 22.80 -5.04
C PRO A 216 -11.45 22.95 -5.02
N ILE A 217 -10.76 22.15 -5.85
CA ILE A 217 -9.36 22.39 -6.23
C ILE A 217 -9.38 23.44 -7.35
#